data_AF-A0ABD1UXP2-F1
#
_entry.id   AF-A0ABD1UXP2-F1
#
_cell.length_a   1.000
_cell.length_b   1.000
_cell.length_c   1.000
_cell.angle_alpha   90.00
_cell.angle_beta   90.00
_cell.angle_gamma   90.00
#
_symmetry.space_group_name_H-M   'P 1'
#
loop_
_entity.id
_entity.type
_entity.pdbx_description
1 polymer ?
#
loop_
_entity_poly.entity_id
_entity_poly.type
_entity_poly.pdbx_seq_one_letter_code
_entity_poly.pdbx_strand_id
1 'polypeptide(L)'
;MEEEEVDDKQVLVNNNSSSSSLIELRFEEIRTKISERLKHAREAVVSVSAARKDSIRRRRKAADNLNQASAKYNELEKQLEEACEAEDFEKAESVSERLSSAERERELMALALRDAEADCDAVESKMQEVLDLQIRAEEECASLLESFTVDSANDADLVVGNAEAVSTKEMEEWQSSSEELEVKKMELEIEFHLVNDARSGLNNSIESLVEDDQRERDCLRDKKKFLMVELEKLLALVREKEAEIAENDSNIERVENRIADVVSGFQELQSTVDTKCHDLQSVLSQIELDNESLSKKKKEIDDFFAQEEARGAELREMSRIALVEANSYQEVVRLRKQLMQFVLKAREDKLRLTKTEKKLSEDVQMLKQAISTARASVQELSSTKARIHQEIESYNQRLLFIDKRVPELEAEKKVAATARNFREAARIASEAKVLGVEKEELQTKMESAISEVKKLEDETGSTLVKLQETEMQIASKEKELEKTRYQRLILVARAASTDRSAALEVGDVEEADILLAEAEAVVAEAKNLQPDKFKEEDFSNLQENFISMELISKLGSKQLAELASSVHILEHVEKGGNA
;
A
#
# COMPACT_ATOMS: atom_id res chain seq x y z
N MET A 1 -26.11 -41.00 -52.00
CA MET A 1 -27.51 -41.06 -51.55
C MET A 1 -27.59 -42.32 -50.74
N GLU A 2 -27.80 -42.36 -49.45
CA GLU A 2 -28.15 -41.49 -48.30
C GLU A 2 -27.83 -42.42 -47.10
N GLU A 3 -27.56 -42.08 -45.85
CA GLU A 3 -27.40 -40.87 -45.06
C GLU A 3 -26.66 -41.35 -43.79
N GLU A 4 -25.88 -40.47 -43.19
CA GLU A 4 -25.23 -40.64 -41.88
C GLU A 4 -26.27 -40.53 -40.76
N GLU A 5 -26.13 -41.34 -39.71
CA GLU A 5 -26.45 -40.91 -38.35
C GLU A 5 -25.40 -41.49 -37.40
N VAL A 6 -24.56 -40.59 -36.89
CA VAL A 6 -23.42 -40.85 -36.01
C VAL A 6 -23.91 -40.88 -34.57
N ASP A 7 -23.42 -41.89 -33.86
CA ASP A 7 -23.69 -42.24 -32.47
C ASP A 7 -23.19 -41.16 -31.50
N ASP A 8 -24.14 -40.49 -30.82
CA ASP A 8 -23.92 -39.29 -30.00
C ASP A 8 -23.88 -39.61 -28.49
N LYS A 9 -23.41 -40.81 -28.10
CA LYS A 9 -23.41 -41.29 -26.70
C LYS A 9 -22.05 -41.45 -26.03
N GLN A 10 -21.04 -40.73 -26.50
CA GLN A 10 -19.69 -40.82 -25.94
C GLN A 10 -19.01 -39.46 -25.75
N VAL A 11 -19.64 -38.52 -25.04
CA VAL A 11 -19.01 -37.21 -24.72
C VAL A 11 -19.11 -36.76 -23.25
N LEU A 12 -19.97 -37.32 -22.39
CA LEU A 12 -20.24 -36.68 -21.08
C LEU A 12 -19.42 -37.12 -19.86
N VAL A 13 -18.46 -38.04 -19.99
CA VAL A 13 -17.71 -38.56 -18.81
C VAL A 13 -16.32 -37.92 -18.63
N ASN A 14 -15.84 -37.09 -19.56
CA ASN A 14 -14.46 -36.54 -19.51
C ASN A 14 -14.34 -35.03 -19.22
N ASN A 15 -15.42 -34.33 -18.89
CA ASN A 15 -15.38 -32.87 -18.65
C ASN A 15 -15.22 -32.47 -17.16
N ASN A 16 -15.44 -33.36 -16.19
CA ASN A 16 -15.52 -32.98 -14.77
C ASN A 16 -14.18 -32.77 -14.04
N SER A 17 -13.06 -33.34 -14.50
CA SER A 17 -11.73 -33.02 -13.96
C SER A 17 -11.18 -31.69 -14.49
N SER A 18 -11.76 -31.17 -15.58
CA SER A 18 -11.22 -30.00 -16.28
C SER A 18 -11.59 -28.68 -15.59
N SER A 19 -12.76 -28.58 -14.95
CA SER A 19 -13.28 -27.32 -14.38
C SER A 19 -12.70 -26.98 -13.00
N SER A 20 -12.52 -27.96 -12.11
CA SER A 20 -11.82 -27.74 -10.82
C SER A 20 -10.35 -27.36 -11.05
N SER A 21 -9.69 -28.06 -11.99
CA SER A 21 -8.33 -27.70 -12.42
C SER A 21 -8.22 -26.28 -12.99
N LEU A 22 -9.28 -25.77 -13.64
CA LEU A 22 -9.26 -24.46 -14.28
C LEU A 22 -9.30 -23.31 -13.26
N ILE A 23 -9.98 -23.50 -12.12
CA ILE A 23 -10.03 -22.48 -11.06
C ILE A 23 -8.73 -22.49 -10.22
N GLU A 24 -8.17 -23.68 -9.97
CA GLU A 24 -6.82 -23.78 -9.38
C GLU A 24 -5.77 -23.13 -10.28
N LEU A 25 -5.83 -23.38 -11.59
CA LEU A 25 -4.97 -22.71 -12.58
C LEU A 25 -5.17 -21.20 -12.57
N ARG A 26 -6.43 -20.72 -12.52
CA ARG A 26 -6.73 -19.28 -12.43
C ARG A 26 -6.15 -18.66 -11.15
N PHE A 27 -6.23 -19.34 -10.02
CA PHE A 27 -5.65 -18.86 -8.77
C PHE A 27 -4.12 -18.78 -8.85
N GLU A 28 -3.48 -19.78 -9.44
CA GLU A 28 -2.04 -19.81 -9.65
C GLU A 28 -1.59 -18.72 -10.65
N GLU A 29 -2.37 -18.47 -11.70
CA GLU A 29 -2.17 -17.34 -12.62
C GLU A 29 -2.25 -15.98 -11.89
N ILE A 30 -3.17 -15.85 -10.94
CA ILE A 30 -3.25 -14.63 -10.11
C ILE A 30 -2.02 -14.51 -9.20
N ARG A 31 -1.60 -15.59 -8.55
CA ARG A 31 -0.40 -15.60 -7.69
C ARG A 31 0.89 -15.31 -8.44
N THR A 32 1.04 -15.84 -9.64
CA THR A 32 2.18 -15.54 -10.51
C THR A 32 2.17 -14.07 -10.92
N LYS A 33 1.03 -13.53 -11.34
CA LYS A 33 0.88 -12.10 -11.66
C LYS A 33 1.17 -11.19 -10.47
N ILE A 34 0.72 -11.55 -9.27
CA ILE A 34 1.03 -10.85 -8.02
C ILE A 34 2.54 -10.89 -7.74
N SER A 35 3.13 -12.07 -7.83
CA SER A 35 4.57 -12.27 -7.59
C SER A 35 5.42 -11.44 -8.54
N GLU A 36 5.07 -11.42 -9.83
CA GLU A 36 5.72 -10.58 -10.84
C GLU A 36 5.57 -9.10 -10.50
N ARG A 37 4.37 -8.62 -10.21
CA ARG A 37 4.13 -7.20 -9.89
C ARG A 37 4.92 -6.73 -8.67
N LEU A 38 4.88 -7.50 -7.59
CA LEU A 38 5.62 -7.19 -6.37
C LEU A 38 7.14 -7.25 -6.61
N LYS A 39 7.61 -8.18 -7.46
CA LYS A 39 9.02 -8.25 -7.86
C LYS A 39 9.45 -6.98 -8.58
N HIS A 40 8.71 -6.54 -9.61
CA HIS A 40 9.03 -5.30 -10.34
C HIS A 40 9.04 -4.07 -9.41
N ALA A 41 8.07 -3.96 -8.51
CA ALA A 41 8.03 -2.87 -7.53
C ALA A 41 9.26 -2.90 -6.59
N ARG A 42 9.63 -4.07 -6.08
CA ARG A 42 10.80 -4.24 -5.20
C ARG A 42 12.12 -3.97 -5.93
N GLU A 43 12.25 -4.39 -7.19
CA GLU A 43 13.43 -4.11 -8.01
C GLU A 43 13.60 -2.60 -8.26
N ALA A 44 12.50 -1.89 -8.52
CA ALA A 44 12.52 -0.43 -8.63
C ALA A 44 12.99 0.23 -7.33
N VAL A 45 12.47 -0.21 -6.17
CA VAL A 45 12.92 0.27 -4.84
C VAL A 45 14.42 0.05 -4.68
N VAL A 46 14.91 -1.18 -4.91
CA VAL A 46 16.34 -1.51 -4.73
C VAL A 46 17.23 -0.65 -5.62
N SER A 47 16.84 -0.43 -6.88
CA SER A 47 17.57 0.42 -7.82
C SER A 47 17.66 1.88 -7.34
N VAL A 48 16.54 2.46 -6.88
CA VAL A 48 16.51 3.83 -6.39
C VAL A 48 17.22 3.97 -5.04
N SER A 49 17.11 2.99 -4.15
CA SER A 49 17.88 2.95 -2.89
C SER A 49 19.39 2.94 -3.15
N ALA A 50 19.87 2.20 -4.14
CA ALA A 50 21.27 2.22 -4.54
C ALA A 50 21.69 3.61 -5.09
N ALA A 51 20.88 4.18 -5.98
CA ALA A 51 21.11 5.52 -6.51
C ALA A 51 21.12 6.60 -5.40
N ARG A 52 20.26 6.44 -4.38
CA ARG A 52 20.19 7.31 -3.19
C ARG A 52 21.51 7.28 -2.42
N LYS A 53 22.02 6.07 -2.13
CA LYS A 53 23.31 5.90 -1.45
C LYS A 53 24.45 6.55 -2.24
N ASP A 54 24.51 6.33 -3.55
CA ASP A 54 25.55 6.92 -4.40
C ASP A 54 25.45 8.45 -4.48
N SER A 55 24.23 8.99 -4.53
CA SER A 55 24.01 10.44 -4.48
C SER A 55 24.48 11.05 -3.17
N ILE A 56 24.16 10.43 -2.04
CA ILE A 56 24.58 10.86 -0.70
C ILE A 56 26.11 10.84 -0.59
N ARG A 57 26.76 9.77 -1.07
CA ARG A 57 28.24 9.68 -1.10
C ARG A 57 28.87 10.80 -1.92
N ARG A 58 28.29 11.14 -3.08
CA ARG A 58 28.75 12.28 -3.91
C ARG A 58 28.58 13.62 -3.19
N ARG A 59 27.45 13.85 -2.51
CA ARG A 59 27.22 15.05 -1.69
C ARG A 59 28.26 15.20 -0.58
N ARG A 60 28.54 14.12 0.16
CA ARG A 60 29.57 14.11 1.22
C ARG A 60 30.95 14.49 0.68
N LYS A 61 31.37 13.86 -0.42
CA LYS A 61 32.65 14.18 -1.08
C LYS A 61 32.71 15.64 -1.54
N ALA A 62 31.62 16.19 -2.07
CA ALA A 62 31.56 17.60 -2.47
C ALA A 62 31.67 18.55 -1.27
N ALA A 63 31.04 18.20 -0.14
CA ALA A 63 31.14 18.96 1.11
C ALA A 63 32.57 18.93 1.68
N ASP A 64 33.23 17.77 1.67
CA ASP A 64 34.62 17.65 2.11
C ASP A 64 35.57 18.48 1.24
N ASN A 65 35.38 18.46 -0.09
CA ASN A 65 36.17 19.28 -1.01
C ASN A 65 35.97 20.79 -0.74
N LEU A 66 34.74 21.22 -0.49
CA LEU A 66 34.43 22.61 -0.13
C LEU A 66 35.08 23.00 1.21
N ASN A 67 35.04 22.13 2.20
CA ASN A 67 35.67 22.36 3.50
C ASN A 67 37.19 22.50 3.36
N GLN A 68 37.83 21.65 2.53
CA GLN A 68 39.26 21.75 2.24
C GLN A 68 39.62 23.03 1.50
N ALA A 69 38.84 23.42 0.48
CA ALA A 69 39.05 24.67 -0.25
C ALA A 69 38.87 25.90 0.67
N SER A 70 37.87 25.87 1.55
CA SER A 70 37.63 26.93 2.54
C SER A 70 38.74 27.04 3.57
N ALA A 71 39.27 25.91 4.05
CA ALA A 71 40.41 25.90 4.96
C ALA A 71 41.67 26.50 4.32
N LYS A 72 41.95 26.17 3.06
CA LYS A 72 43.06 26.78 2.29
C LYS A 72 42.87 28.29 2.11
N TYR A 73 41.66 28.73 1.80
CA TYR A 73 41.33 30.14 1.65
C TYR A 73 41.58 30.91 2.97
N ASN A 74 41.07 30.40 4.08
CA ASN A 74 41.24 31.03 5.41
C ASN A 74 42.71 31.09 5.84
N GLU A 75 43.50 30.06 5.53
CA GLU A 75 44.95 30.06 5.78
C GLU A 75 45.68 31.13 4.95
N LEU A 76 45.30 31.31 3.68
CA LEU A 76 45.85 32.39 2.86
C LEU A 76 45.41 33.78 3.34
N GLU A 77 44.17 33.92 3.82
CA GLU A 77 43.67 35.17 4.42
C GLU A 77 44.49 35.56 5.65
N LYS A 78 44.79 34.58 6.53
CA LYS A 78 45.67 34.78 7.67
C LYS A 78 47.10 35.16 7.25
N GLN A 79 47.65 34.51 6.23
CA GLN A 79 48.98 34.86 5.70
C GLN A 79 49.02 36.26 5.09
N LEU A 80 47.91 36.74 4.53
CA LEU A 80 47.79 38.09 3.98
C LEU A 80 47.80 39.12 5.11
N GLU A 81 47.04 38.86 6.18
CA GLU A 81 47.01 39.68 7.39
C GLU A 81 48.41 39.79 8.02
N GLU A 82 49.08 38.66 8.23
CA GLU A 82 50.45 38.62 8.77
C GLU A 82 51.48 39.36 7.89
N ALA A 83 51.35 39.26 6.56
CA ALA A 83 52.24 39.98 5.64
C ALA A 83 51.99 41.50 5.68
N CYS A 84 50.74 41.93 5.81
CA CYS A 84 50.39 43.33 5.98
C CYS A 84 50.89 43.89 7.32
N GLU A 85 50.75 43.14 8.41
CA GLU A 85 51.28 43.54 9.73
C GLU A 85 52.82 43.63 9.75
N ALA A 86 53.50 42.80 8.96
CA ALA A 86 54.96 42.82 8.80
C ALA A 86 55.46 43.87 7.79
N GLU A 87 54.56 44.65 7.17
CA GLU A 87 54.86 45.59 6.08
C GLU A 87 55.59 44.95 4.88
N ASP A 88 55.42 43.63 4.68
CA ASP A 88 56.00 42.88 3.56
C ASP A 88 55.03 42.91 2.37
N PHE A 89 55.03 44.02 1.65
CA PHE A 89 54.11 44.29 0.55
C PHE A 89 54.29 43.36 -0.66
N GLU A 90 55.51 42.88 -0.93
CA GLU A 90 55.76 41.91 -2.01
C GLU A 90 55.10 40.56 -1.70
N LYS A 91 55.25 40.09 -0.45
CA LYS A 91 54.56 38.88 0.01
C LYS A 91 53.05 39.07 0.05
N ALA A 92 52.56 40.23 0.51
CA ALA A 92 51.13 40.53 0.53
C ALA A 92 50.51 40.50 -0.88
N GLU A 93 51.18 41.07 -1.89
CA GLU A 93 50.74 41.02 -3.29
C GLU A 93 50.69 39.58 -3.82
N SER A 94 51.74 38.78 -3.57
CA SER A 94 51.79 37.36 -3.96
C SER A 94 50.73 36.50 -3.24
N VAL A 95 50.46 36.75 -1.97
CA VAL A 95 49.38 36.06 -1.23
C VAL A 95 48.02 36.48 -1.79
N SER A 96 47.82 37.76 -2.13
CA SER A 96 46.58 38.27 -2.69
C SER A 96 46.22 37.61 -4.03
N GLU A 97 47.19 37.42 -4.94
CA GLU A 97 46.96 36.72 -6.21
C GLU A 97 46.57 35.24 -5.99
N ARG A 98 47.21 34.58 -5.02
CA ARG A 98 46.85 33.21 -4.62
C ARG A 98 45.48 33.14 -3.98
N LEU A 99 45.11 34.15 -3.18
CA LEU A 99 43.83 34.25 -2.50
C LEU A 99 42.67 34.39 -3.50
N SER A 100 42.84 35.19 -4.56
CA SER A 100 41.87 35.26 -5.67
C SER A 100 41.68 33.90 -6.37
N SER A 101 42.76 33.13 -6.52
CA SER A 101 42.68 31.79 -7.13
C SER A 101 42.00 30.77 -6.21
N ALA A 102 42.30 30.83 -4.91
CA ALA A 102 41.63 30.01 -3.89
C ALA A 102 40.15 30.37 -3.72
N GLU A 103 39.78 31.65 -3.87
CA GLU A 103 38.39 32.10 -3.86
C GLU A 103 37.60 31.49 -5.02
N ARG A 104 38.16 31.55 -6.23
CA ARG A 104 37.57 30.90 -7.41
C ARG A 104 37.43 29.39 -7.23
N GLU A 105 38.44 28.71 -6.67
CA GLU A 105 38.35 27.28 -6.35
C GLU A 105 37.23 27.00 -5.34
N ARG A 106 37.13 27.80 -4.27
CA ARG A 106 36.06 27.70 -3.26
C ARG A 106 34.67 27.88 -3.88
N GLU A 107 34.49 28.88 -4.75
CA GLU A 107 33.24 29.12 -5.46
C GLU A 107 32.85 27.94 -6.36
N LEU A 108 33.81 27.37 -7.09
CA LEU A 108 33.59 26.17 -7.91
C LEU A 108 33.18 24.97 -7.06
N MET A 109 33.84 24.75 -5.91
CA MET A 109 33.45 23.67 -4.99
C MET A 109 32.08 23.90 -4.36
N ALA A 110 31.70 25.16 -4.09
CA ALA A 110 30.38 25.50 -3.59
C ALA A 110 29.27 25.24 -4.61
N LEU A 111 29.54 25.49 -5.90
CA LEU A 111 28.64 25.11 -6.99
C LEU A 111 28.51 23.59 -7.11
N ALA A 112 29.62 22.85 -7.06
CA ALA A 112 29.61 21.39 -7.12
C ALA A 112 28.84 20.75 -5.95
N LEU A 113 28.94 21.32 -4.73
CA LEU A 113 28.13 20.89 -3.59
C LEU A 113 26.64 21.15 -3.83
N ARG A 114 26.27 22.33 -4.34
CA ARG A 114 24.88 22.67 -4.65
C ARG A 114 24.28 21.73 -5.71
N ASP A 115 25.04 21.40 -6.74
CA ASP A 115 24.60 20.44 -7.76
C ASP A 115 24.41 19.03 -7.17
N ALA A 116 25.33 18.58 -6.30
CA ALA A 116 25.19 17.30 -5.61
C ALA A 116 24.02 17.26 -4.62
N GLU A 117 23.70 18.38 -3.96
CA GLU A 117 22.50 18.53 -3.12
C GLU A 117 21.21 18.45 -3.94
N ALA A 118 21.17 19.13 -5.09
CA ALA A 118 20.03 19.07 -6.02
C ALA A 118 19.80 17.64 -6.56
N ASP A 119 20.88 16.93 -6.89
CA ASP A 119 20.82 15.50 -7.26
C ASP A 119 20.23 14.65 -6.13
N CYS A 120 20.63 14.89 -4.87
CA CYS A 120 20.07 14.17 -3.71
C CYS A 120 18.57 14.42 -3.56
N ASP A 121 18.12 15.67 -3.66
CA ASP A 121 16.70 16.02 -3.59
C ASP A 121 15.88 15.38 -4.73
N ALA A 122 16.47 15.28 -5.93
CA ALA A 122 15.85 14.60 -7.07
C ALA A 122 15.72 13.10 -6.83
N VAL A 123 16.76 12.44 -6.30
CA VAL A 123 16.70 11.00 -5.97
C VAL A 123 15.76 10.73 -4.79
N GLU A 124 15.71 11.59 -3.79
CA GLU A 124 14.76 11.49 -2.68
C GLU A 124 13.30 11.57 -3.17
N SER A 125 13.04 12.43 -4.16
CA SER A 125 11.72 12.52 -4.81
C SER A 125 11.38 11.25 -5.59
N LYS A 126 12.35 10.65 -6.30
CA LYS A 126 12.17 9.35 -6.96
C LYS A 126 11.92 8.22 -5.97
N MET A 127 12.56 8.25 -4.80
CA MET A 127 12.33 7.25 -3.74
C MET A 127 10.88 7.29 -3.26
N GLN A 128 10.33 8.49 -3.09
CA GLN A 128 8.92 8.67 -2.78
C GLN A 128 8.01 8.13 -3.90
N GLU A 129 8.29 8.46 -5.17
CA GLU A 129 7.50 7.97 -6.31
C GLU A 129 7.49 6.44 -6.42
N VAL A 130 8.64 5.80 -6.19
CA VAL A 130 8.75 4.34 -6.24
C VAL A 130 8.06 3.67 -5.06
N LEU A 131 8.07 4.29 -3.87
CA LEU A 131 7.26 3.84 -2.75
C LEU A 131 5.77 3.94 -3.05
N ASP A 132 5.31 5.02 -3.68
CA ASP A 132 3.91 5.15 -4.12
C ASP A 132 3.55 4.12 -5.19
N LEU A 133 4.49 3.74 -6.07
CA LEU A 133 4.32 2.63 -7.01
C LEU A 133 4.24 1.28 -6.31
N GLN A 134 5.05 1.04 -5.27
CA GLN A 134 4.99 -0.18 -4.47
C GLN A 134 3.64 -0.30 -3.76
N ILE A 135 3.16 0.78 -3.12
CA ILE A 135 1.85 0.82 -2.48
C ILE A 135 0.74 0.51 -3.49
N ARG A 136 0.78 1.14 -4.67
CA ARG A 136 -0.19 0.87 -5.74
C ARG A 136 -0.14 -0.58 -6.23
N ALA A 137 1.07 -1.15 -6.36
CA ALA A 137 1.21 -2.55 -6.73
C ALA A 137 0.58 -3.48 -5.68
N GLU A 138 0.77 -3.22 -4.40
CA GLU A 138 0.17 -3.97 -3.29
C GLU A 138 -1.37 -3.82 -3.25
N GLU A 139 -1.90 -2.62 -3.54
CA GLU A 139 -3.34 -2.38 -3.69
C GLU A 139 -3.94 -3.20 -4.83
N GLU A 140 -3.30 -3.18 -6.00
CA GLU A 140 -3.76 -3.97 -7.13
C GLU A 140 -3.70 -5.48 -6.84
N CYS A 141 -2.70 -5.95 -6.07
CA CYS A 141 -2.63 -7.35 -5.65
C CYS A 141 -3.81 -7.71 -4.74
N ALA A 142 -4.15 -6.85 -3.78
CA ALA A 142 -5.34 -7.03 -2.96
C ALA A 142 -6.61 -7.09 -3.80
N SER A 143 -6.80 -6.14 -4.73
CA SER A 143 -7.99 -6.11 -5.61
C SER A 143 -8.11 -7.33 -6.51
N LEU A 144 -6.98 -7.87 -7.03
CA LEU A 144 -6.99 -9.11 -7.80
C LEU A 144 -7.49 -10.29 -6.96
N LEU A 145 -7.02 -10.42 -5.72
CA LEU A 145 -7.44 -11.49 -4.80
C LEU A 145 -8.88 -11.31 -4.32
N GLU A 146 -9.34 -10.08 -4.09
CA GLU A 146 -10.73 -9.80 -3.76
C GLU A 146 -11.67 -10.18 -4.91
N SER A 147 -11.32 -9.81 -6.15
CA SER A 147 -12.12 -10.20 -7.32
C SER A 147 -12.20 -11.73 -7.46
N PHE A 148 -11.08 -12.43 -7.26
CA PHE A 148 -11.06 -13.89 -7.25
C PHE A 148 -11.89 -14.50 -6.12
N THR A 149 -11.86 -13.88 -4.93
CA THR A 149 -12.63 -14.33 -3.76
C THR A 149 -14.12 -14.29 -4.06
N VAL A 150 -14.60 -13.17 -4.62
CA VAL A 150 -16.01 -12.98 -5.00
C VAL A 150 -16.42 -13.97 -6.09
N ASP A 151 -15.61 -14.08 -7.14
CA ASP A 151 -15.89 -15.00 -8.25
C ASP A 151 -15.94 -16.46 -7.77
N SER A 152 -14.96 -16.89 -6.97
CA SER A 152 -14.88 -18.27 -6.47
C SER A 152 -16.00 -18.62 -5.49
N ALA A 153 -16.46 -17.65 -4.68
CA ALA A 153 -17.60 -17.84 -3.79
C ALA A 153 -18.91 -17.98 -4.60
N ASN A 154 -19.11 -17.12 -5.60
CA ASN A 154 -20.27 -17.22 -6.50
C ASN A 154 -20.26 -18.54 -7.28
N ASP A 155 -19.09 -18.95 -7.80
CA ASP A 155 -18.93 -20.22 -8.48
C ASP A 155 -19.25 -21.38 -7.53
N ALA A 156 -18.77 -21.37 -6.28
CA ALA A 156 -19.11 -22.40 -5.30
C ALA A 156 -20.63 -22.53 -5.08
N ASP A 157 -21.32 -21.40 -4.95
CA ASP A 157 -22.77 -21.38 -4.75
C ASP A 157 -23.54 -21.85 -6.00
N LEU A 158 -23.09 -21.46 -7.20
CA LEU A 158 -23.66 -21.94 -8.47
C LEU A 158 -23.48 -23.44 -8.64
N VAL A 159 -22.32 -23.98 -8.26
CA VAL A 159 -22.00 -25.40 -8.34
C VAL A 159 -22.91 -26.23 -7.45
N VAL A 160 -23.03 -25.84 -6.18
CA VAL A 160 -23.91 -26.54 -5.24
C VAL A 160 -25.38 -26.37 -5.64
N GLY A 161 -25.82 -25.17 -6.00
CA GLY A 161 -27.20 -24.94 -6.42
C GLY A 161 -27.59 -25.72 -7.69
N ASN A 162 -26.69 -25.83 -8.67
CA ASN A 162 -26.92 -26.66 -9.86
C ASN A 162 -26.96 -28.16 -9.51
N ALA A 163 -26.07 -28.63 -8.63
CA ALA A 163 -26.06 -30.02 -8.19
C ALA A 163 -27.33 -30.38 -7.40
N GLU A 164 -27.79 -29.50 -6.51
CA GLU A 164 -29.07 -29.62 -5.80
C GLU A 164 -30.24 -29.70 -6.79
N ALA A 165 -30.30 -28.81 -7.78
CA ALA A 165 -31.38 -28.78 -8.77
C ALA A 165 -31.42 -30.05 -9.63
N VAL A 166 -30.26 -30.53 -10.10
CA VAL A 166 -30.16 -31.76 -10.89
C VAL A 166 -30.51 -32.98 -10.03
N SER A 167 -29.90 -33.10 -8.85
CA SER A 167 -30.15 -34.22 -7.93
C SER A 167 -31.63 -34.28 -7.51
N THR A 168 -32.24 -33.15 -7.18
CA THR A 168 -33.67 -33.09 -6.81
C THR A 168 -34.55 -33.57 -7.96
N LYS A 169 -34.30 -33.09 -9.18
CA LYS A 169 -35.08 -33.50 -10.35
C LYS A 169 -34.91 -34.99 -10.64
N GLU A 170 -33.68 -35.50 -10.65
CA GLU A 170 -33.42 -36.92 -10.90
C GLU A 170 -33.97 -37.82 -9.78
N MET A 171 -33.97 -37.34 -8.54
CA MET A 171 -34.55 -38.02 -7.39
C MET A 171 -36.08 -38.07 -7.45
N GLU A 172 -36.76 -37.02 -7.93
CA GLU A 172 -38.20 -37.02 -8.20
C GLU A 172 -38.58 -38.05 -9.28
N GLU A 173 -37.79 -38.12 -10.37
CA GLU A 173 -37.97 -39.12 -11.43
C GLU A 173 -37.71 -40.55 -10.91
N TRP A 174 -36.67 -40.74 -10.09
CA TRP A 174 -36.37 -42.00 -9.42
C TRP A 174 -37.51 -42.42 -8.49
N GLN A 175 -38.03 -41.49 -7.68
CA GLN A 175 -39.12 -41.76 -6.75
C GLN A 175 -40.38 -42.19 -7.50
N SER A 176 -40.74 -41.47 -8.57
CA SER A 176 -41.89 -41.83 -9.43
C SER A 176 -41.74 -43.23 -10.02
N SER A 177 -40.54 -43.58 -10.50
CA SER A 177 -40.26 -44.90 -11.07
C SER A 177 -40.26 -46.01 -10.00
N SER A 178 -39.78 -45.72 -8.80
CA SER A 178 -39.78 -46.64 -7.66
C SER A 178 -41.19 -46.89 -7.15
N GLU A 179 -42.04 -45.86 -7.10
CA GLU A 179 -43.46 -45.99 -6.74
C GLU A 179 -44.20 -46.86 -7.77
N GLU A 180 -43.97 -46.66 -9.07
CA GLU A 180 -44.55 -47.50 -10.12
C GLU A 180 -44.12 -48.97 -10.01
N LEU A 181 -42.82 -49.23 -9.75
CA LEU A 181 -42.31 -50.58 -9.57
C LEU A 181 -42.90 -51.27 -8.34
N GLU A 182 -43.04 -50.55 -7.22
CA GLU A 182 -43.63 -51.08 -5.99
C GLU A 182 -45.12 -51.42 -6.19
N VAL A 183 -45.87 -50.61 -6.93
CA VAL A 183 -47.26 -50.93 -7.32
C VAL A 183 -47.30 -52.21 -8.14
N LYS A 184 -46.47 -52.36 -9.19
CA LYS A 184 -46.40 -53.59 -10.00
C LYS A 184 -46.05 -54.82 -9.18
N LYS A 185 -45.14 -54.68 -8.21
CA LYS A 185 -44.76 -55.76 -7.30
C LYS A 185 -45.94 -56.18 -6.42
N MET A 186 -46.69 -55.23 -5.85
CA MET A 186 -47.90 -55.53 -5.08
C MET A 186 -48.97 -56.23 -5.93
N GLU A 187 -49.17 -55.78 -7.17
CA GLU A 187 -50.11 -56.40 -8.11
C GLU A 187 -49.75 -57.87 -8.40
N LEU A 188 -48.47 -58.16 -8.64
CA LEU A 188 -47.98 -59.52 -8.86
C LEU A 188 -48.04 -60.39 -7.62
N GLU A 189 -47.80 -59.85 -6.44
CA GLU A 189 -47.95 -60.58 -5.18
C GLU A 189 -49.41 -61.04 -5.00
N ILE A 190 -50.37 -60.16 -5.28
CA ILE A 190 -51.80 -60.50 -5.28
C ILE A 190 -52.10 -61.59 -6.32
N GLU A 191 -51.63 -61.43 -7.57
CA GLU A 191 -51.88 -62.40 -8.64
C GLU A 191 -51.27 -63.77 -8.33
N PHE A 192 -50.05 -63.80 -7.80
CA PHE A 192 -49.38 -65.03 -7.38
C PHE A 192 -50.17 -65.76 -6.30
N HIS A 193 -50.67 -65.04 -5.28
CA HIS A 193 -51.52 -65.63 -4.25
C HIS A 193 -52.80 -66.24 -4.84
N LEU A 194 -53.48 -65.53 -5.74
CA LEU A 194 -54.69 -66.04 -6.41
C LEU A 194 -54.43 -67.30 -7.24
N VAL A 195 -53.34 -67.33 -8.02
CA VAL A 195 -52.96 -68.50 -8.83
C VAL A 195 -52.60 -69.69 -7.94
N ASN A 196 -51.89 -69.46 -6.84
CA ASN A 196 -51.52 -70.52 -5.91
C ASN A 196 -52.74 -71.08 -5.15
N ASP A 197 -53.68 -70.24 -4.76
CA ASP A 197 -54.95 -70.65 -4.16
C ASP A 197 -55.78 -71.47 -5.15
N ALA A 198 -55.85 -71.04 -6.42
CA ALA A 198 -56.52 -71.80 -7.48
C ALA A 198 -55.87 -73.18 -7.70
N ARG A 199 -54.53 -73.25 -7.69
CA ARG A 199 -53.77 -74.51 -7.78
C ARG A 199 -54.07 -75.45 -6.61
N SER A 200 -54.09 -74.92 -5.39
CA SER A 200 -54.43 -75.68 -4.18
C SER A 200 -55.88 -76.20 -4.24
N GLY A 201 -56.83 -75.35 -4.61
CA GLY A 201 -58.24 -75.72 -4.79
C GLY A 201 -58.45 -76.79 -5.87
N LEU A 202 -57.69 -76.71 -6.96
CA LEU A 202 -57.71 -77.73 -8.02
C LEU A 202 -57.22 -79.09 -7.51
N ASN A 203 -56.07 -79.12 -6.83
CA ASN A 203 -55.52 -80.35 -6.25
C ASN A 203 -56.51 -81.01 -5.27
N ASN A 204 -57.12 -80.23 -4.40
CA ASN A 204 -58.11 -80.74 -3.44
C ASN A 204 -59.36 -81.29 -4.15
N SER A 205 -59.79 -80.67 -5.26
CA SER A 205 -60.95 -81.12 -6.05
C SER A 205 -60.67 -82.42 -6.80
N ILE A 206 -59.46 -82.57 -7.36
CA ILE A 206 -59.00 -83.81 -8.00
C ILE A 206 -58.97 -84.96 -6.99
N GLU A 207 -58.39 -84.72 -5.81
CA GLU A 207 -58.28 -85.74 -4.76
C GLU A 207 -59.66 -86.21 -4.28
N SER A 208 -60.61 -85.29 -4.08
CA SER A 208 -61.97 -85.62 -3.66
C SER A 208 -62.78 -86.36 -4.74
N LEU A 209 -62.65 -85.99 -6.02
CA LEU A 209 -63.43 -86.61 -7.10
C LEU A 209 -62.95 -88.02 -7.45
N VAL A 210 -61.66 -88.31 -7.27
CA VAL A 210 -61.09 -89.65 -7.52
C VAL A 210 -61.22 -90.55 -6.29
N GLU A 211 -61.50 -90.00 -5.10
CA GLU A 211 -61.54 -90.75 -3.84
C GLU A 211 -62.59 -91.88 -3.81
N ASP A 212 -63.80 -91.61 -4.31
CA ASP A 212 -64.89 -92.59 -4.33
C ASP A 212 -64.59 -93.75 -5.28
N ASP A 213 -64.09 -93.44 -6.48
CA ASP A 213 -63.70 -94.43 -7.49
C ASP A 213 -62.48 -95.27 -7.02
N GLN A 214 -61.55 -94.64 -6.28
CA GLN A 214 -60.40 -95.31 -5.67
C GLN A 214 -60.85 -96.29 -4.57
N ARG A 215 -61.80 -95.87 -3.72
CA ARG A 215 -62.41 -96.72 -2.68
C ARG A 215 -63.23 -97.88 -3.27
N GLU A 216 -63.95 -97.63 -4.36
CA GLU A 216 -64.70 -98.67 -5.09
C GLU A 216 -63.77 -99.75 -5.66
N ARG A 217 -62.67 -99.32 -6.32
CA ARG A 217 -61.65 -100.24 -6.85
C ARG A 217 -61.05 -101.14 -5.78
N ASP A 218 -60.72 -100.59 -4.62
CA ASP A 218 -60.06 -101.33 -3.54
C ASP A 218 -61.03 -102.30 -2.85
N CYS A 219 -62.32 -101.94 -2.71
CA CYS A 219 -63.36 -102.81 -2.19
C CYS A 219 -63.67 -104.02 -3.11
N LEU A 220 -63.67 -103.80 -4.43
CA LEU A 220 -63.84 -104.86 -5.43
C LEU A 220 -62.65 -105.84 -5.44
N ARG A 221 -61.42 -105.37 -5.14
CA ARG A 221 -60.23 -106.25 -4.98
C ARG A 221 -60.33 -107.19 -3.78
N ASP A 222 -60.88 -106.72 -2.66
CA ASP A 222 -61.01 -107.56 -1.47
C ASP A 222 -62.18 -108.55 -1.58
N LYS A 223 -63.26 -108.17 -2.28
CA LYS A 223 -64.37 -109.08 -2.61
C LYS A 223 -63.93 -110.22 -3.55
N LYS A 224 -63.00 -109.94 -4.48
CA LYS A 224 -62.34 -110.95 -5.33
C LYS A 224 -61.57 -112.00 -4.52
N LYS A 225 -60.89 -111.62 -3.42
CA LYS A 225 -60.16 -112.57 -2.56
C LYS A 225 -61.10 -113.48 -1.77
N PHE A 226 -62.22 -112.96 -1.28
CA PHE A 226 -63.21 -113.74 -0.53
C PHE A 226 -63.92 -114.78 -1.43
N LEU A 227 -64.31 -114.39 -2.65
CA LEU A 227 -64.96 -115.26 -3.62
C LEU A 227 -64.04 -116.38 -4.15
N MET A 228 -62.72 -116.20 -4.14
CA MET A 228 -61.74 -117.23 -4.49
C MET A 228 -61.78 -118.45 -3.56
N VAL A 229 -62.14 -118.27 -2.29
CA VAL A 229 -62.27 -119.36 -1.30
C VAL A 229 -63.59 -120.12 -1.47
N GLU A 230 -64.61 -119.44 -1.97
CA GLU A 230 -65.93 -120.02 -2.26
C GLU A 230 -65.98 -120.73 -3.64
N LEU A 231 -65.05 -120.37 -4.54
CA LEU A 231 -64.85 -120.89 -5.90
C LEU A 231 -64.54 -122.39 -5.98
N GLU A 232 -63.90 -123.00 -4.97
CA GLU A 232 -63.67 -124.45 -4.94
C GLU A 232 -64.98 -125.26 -4.78
N LYS A 233 -66.03 -124.66 -4.21
CA LYS A 233 -67.34 -125.31 -4.01
C LYS A 233 -68.32 -125.08 -5.16
N LEU A 234 -68.08 -124.07 -6.00
CA LEU A 234 -68.97 -123.61 -7.08
C LEU A 234 -68.53 -124.04 -8.49
N LEU A 235 -67.46 -124.83 -8.63
CA LEU A 235 -66.97 -125.41 -9.90
C LEU A 235 -68.03 -126.17 -10.73
N ALA A 236 -69.17 -126.54 -10.14
CA ALA A 236 -70.33 -127.11 -10.83
C ALA A 236 -71.33 -126.07 -11.40
N LEU A 237 -71.32 -124.83 -10.90
CA LEU A 237 -72.14 -123.68 -11.35
C LEU A 237 -71.38 -122.74 -12.32
N VAL A 238 -70.10 -123.04 -12.59
CA VAL A 238 -69.16 -122.24 -13.39
C VAL A 238 -69.62 -122.00 -14.84
N ARG A 239 -70.34 -122.93 -15.47
CA ARG A 239 -70.76 -122.77 -16.88
C ARG A 239 -71.87 -121.73 -17.10
N GLU A 240 -72.61 -121.35 -16.05
CA GLU A 240 -73.65 -120.32 -16.15
C GLU A 240 -73.11 -118.92 -15.84
N LYS A 241 -71.98 -118.82 -15.12
CA LYS A 241 -71.35 -117.57 -14.69
C LYS A 241 -70.25 -117.04 -15.64
N GLU A 242 -69.81 -117.82 -16.64
CA GLU A 242 -68.90 -117.35 -17.70
C GLU A 242 -69.47 -116.19 -18.52
N ALA A 243 -70.80 -116.09 -18.68
CA ALA A 243 -71.44 -114.97 -19.37
C ALA A 243 -71.47 -113.67 -18.54
N GLU A 244 -71.50 -113.78 -17.21
CA GLU A 244 -71.57 -112.66 -16.27
C GLU A 244 -70.17 -112.05 -15.99
N ILE A 245 -69.09 -112.80 -16.24
CA ILE A 245 -67.70 -112.30 -16.17
C ILE A 245 -67.42 -111.32 -17.31
N ALA A 246 -67.88 -111.61 -18.52
CA ALA A 246 -67.72 -110.70 -19.67
C ALA A 246 -68.47 -109.37 -19.48
N GLU A 247 -69.59 -109.37 -18.77
CA GLU A 247 -70.33 -108.15 -18.42
C GLU A 247 -69.59 -107.30 -17.38
N ASN A 248 -68.93 -107.93 -16.41
CA ASN A 248 -68.16 -107.23 -15.38
C ASN A 248 -66.85 -106.63 -15.91
N ASP A 249 -66.16 -107.29 -16.85
CA ASP A 249 -64.98 -106.72 -17.50
C ASP A 249 -65.34 -105.45 -18.30
N SER A 250 -66.52 -105.42 -18.95
CA SER A 250 -67.03 -104.22 -19.65
C SER A 250 -67.36 -103.06 -18.70
N ASN A 251 -67.77 -103.35 -17.45
CA ASN A 251 -68.04 -102.32 -16.47
C ASN A 251 -66.75 -101.71 -15.89
N ILE A 252 -65.68 -102.52 -15.72
CA ILE A 252 -64.35 -102.05 -15.29
C ILE A 252 -63.76 -101.09 -16.33
N GLU A 253 -63.76 -101.49 -17.61
CA GLU A 253 -63.24 -100.68 -18.70
C GLU A 253 -63.98 -99.32 -18.82
N ARG A 254 -65.29 -99.31 -18.53
CA ARG A 254 -66.10 -98.07 -18.54
C ARG A 254 -65.71 -97.10 -17.42
N VAL A 255 -65.35 -97.59 -16.24
CA VAL A 255 -64.89 -96.75 -15.12
C VAL A 255 -63.47 -96.26 -15.37
N GLU A 256 -62.59 -97.10 -15.90
CA GLU A 256 -61.22 -96.71 -16.26
C GLU A 256 -61.20 -95.61 -17.33
N ASN A 257 -62.08 -95.69 -18.34
CA ASN A 257 -62.23 -94.64 -19.34
C ASN A 257 -62.76 -93.32 -18.75
N ARG A 258 -63.71 -93.37 -17.79
CA ARG A 258 -64.19 -92.17 -17.09
C ARG A 258 -63.10 -91.50 -16.25
N ILE A 259 -62.28 -92.28 -15.56
CA ILE A 259 -61.11 -91.76 -14.81
C ILE A 259 -60.12 -91.12 -15.78
N ALA A 260 -59.83 -91.78 -16.92
CA ALA A 260 -58.91 -91.25 -17.92
C ALA A 260 -59.41 -89.92 -18.53
N ASP A 261 -60.71 -89.81 -18.83
CA ASP A 261 -61.31 -88.58 -19.34
C ASP A 261 -61.19 -87.42 -18.34
N VAL A 262 -61.48 -87.66 -17.06
CA VAL A 262 -61.33 -86.65 -15.99
C VAL A 262 -59.87 -86.24 -15.79
N VAL A 263 -58.95 -87.20 -15.76
CA VAL A 263 -57.51 -86.92 -15.64
C VAL A 263 -57.00 -86.11 -16.83
N SER A 264 -57.46 -86.39 -18.04
CA SER A 264 -57.06 -85.65 -19.25
C SER A 264 -57.52 -84.20 -19.23
N GLY A 265 -58.75 -83.92 -18.77
CA GLY A 265 -59.25 -82.55 -18.62
C GLY A 265 -58.50 -81.75 -17.55
N PHE A 266 -58.11 -82.40 -16.45
CA PHE A 266 -57.31 -81.75 -15.40
C PHE A 266 -55.84 -81.55 -15.78
N GLN A 267 -55.26 -82.38 -16.65
CA GLN A 267 -53.92 -82.16 -17.19
C GLN A 267 -53.83 -80.89 -18.03
N GLU A 268 -54.87 -80.56 -18.82
CA GLU A 268 -54.94 -79.31 -19.59
C GLU A 268 -55.00 -78.09 -18.66
N LEU A 269 -55.85 -78.14 -17.62
CA LEU A 269 -55.94 -77.11 -16.58
C LEU A 269 -54.63 -76.94 -15.80
N GLN A 270 -54.00 -78.05 -15.41
CA GLN A 270 -52.70 -78.04 -14.73
C GLN A 270 -51.62 -77.39 -15.60
N SER A 271 -51.56 -77.74 -16.90
CA SER A 271 -50.60 -77.12 -17.83
C SER A 271 -50.79 -75.61 -17.95
N THR A 272 -52.04 -75.13 -17.94
CA THR A 272 -52.36 -73.69 -17.98
C THR A 272 -51.94 -72.96 -16.70
N VAL A 273 -52.13 -73.59 -15.53
CA VAL A 273 -51.67 -73.06 -14.24
C VAL A 273 -50.15 -73.04 -14.18
N ASP A 274 -49.48 -74.09 -14.64
CA ASP A 274 -48.03 -74.20 -14.65
C ASP A 274 -47.39 -73.17 -15.60
N THR A 275 -47.97 -72.92 -16.78
CA THR A 275 -47.51 -71.83 -17.67
C THR A 275 -47.65 -70.47 -17.02
N LYS A 276 -48.79 -70.19 -16.34
CA LYS A 276 -48.98 -68.92 -15.62
C LYS A 276 -48.00 -68.76 -14.46
N CYS A 277 -47.71 -69.82 -13.70
CA CYS A 277 -46.70 -69.77 -12.66
C CYS A 277 -45.30 -69.47 -13.23
N HIS A 278 -44.95 -70.05 -14.37
CA HIS A 278 -43.69 -69.78 -15.04
C HIS A 278 -43.60 -68.32 -15.54
N ASP A 279 -44.65 -67.82 -16.16
CA ASP A 279 -44.73 -66.43 -16.63
C ASP A 279 -44.60 -65.43 -15.46
N LEU A 280 -45.33 -65.67 -14.37
CA LEU A 280 -45.22 -64.85 -13.14
C LEU A 280 -43.80 -64.88 -12.56
N GLN A 281 -43.14 -66.04 -12.57
CA GLN A 281 -41.76 -66.16 -12.10
C GLN A 281 -40.79 -65.37 -13.00
N SER A 282 -41.01 -65.37 -14.32
CA SER A 282 -40.22 -64.57 -15.25
C SER A 282 -40.41 -63.06 -15.01
N VAL A 283 -41.64 -62.61 -14.75
CA VAL A 283 -41.93 -61.20 -14.46
C VAL A 283 -41.31 -60.79 -13.12
N LEU A 284 -41.34 -61.66 -12.11
CA LEU A 284 -40.71 -61.41 -10.81
C LEU A 284 -39.20 -61.19 -10.95
N SER A 285 -38.51 -62.05 -11.72
CA SER A 285 -37.08 -61.86 -12.01
C SER A 285 -36.80 -60.55 -12.76
N GLN A 286 -37.70 -60.10 -13.63
CA GLN A 286 -37.56 -58.80 -14.29
C GLN A 286 -37.70 -57.63 -13.30
N ILE A 287 -38.64 -57.70 -12.35
CA ILE A 287 -38.79 -56.70 -11.29
C ILE A 287 -37.56 -56.64 -10.38
N GLU A 288 -36.95 -57.79 -10.07
CA GLU A 288 -35.70 -57.84 -9.29
C GLU A 288 -34.56 -57.10 -10.02
N LEU A 289 -34.42 -57.31 -11.33
CA LEU A 289 -33.45 -56.59 -12.16
C LEU A 289 -33.73 -55.08 -12.22
N ASP A 290 -35.00 -54.69 -12.38
CA ASP A 290 -35.40 -53.28 -12.41
C ASP A 290 -35.13 -52.59 -11.04
N ASN A 291 -35.34 -53.31 -9.94
CA ASN A 291 -35.03 -52.83 -8.58
C ASN A 291 -33.51 -52.66 -8.37
N GLU A 292 -32.68 -53.59 -8.84
CA GLU A 292 -31.22 -53.43 -8.82
C GLU A 292 -30.77 -52.22 -9.65
N SER A 293 -31.37 -52.02 -10.82
CA SER A 293 -31.13 -50.86 -11.67
C SER A 293 -31.50 -49.54 -10.99
N LEU A 294 -32.68 -49.46 -10.35
CA LEU A 294 -33.09 -48.28 -9.56
C LEU A 294 -32.20 -48.04 -8.35
N SER A 295 -31.75 -49.09 -7.66
CA SER A 295 -30.79 -48.96 -6.56
C SER A 295 -29.47 -48.37 -7.03
N LYS A 296 -28.98 -48.81 -8.20
CA LYS A 296 -27.77 -48.26 -8.82
C LYS A 296 -27.97 -46.80 -9.23
N LYS A 297 -29.10 -46.46 -9.85
CA LYS A 297 -29.41 -45.07 -10.25
C LYS A 297 -29.46 -44.12 -9.04
N LYS A 298 -30.06 -44.56 -7.92
CA LYS A 298 -30.06 -43.77 -6.68
C LYS A 298 -28.64 -43.50 -6.18
N LYS A 299 -27.80 -44.53 -6.19
CA LYS A 299 -26.40 -44.37 -5.79
C LYS A 299 -25.64 -43.41 -6.71
N GLU A 300 -25.88 -43.48 -8.03
CA GLU A 300 -25.28 -42.56 -9.01
C GLU A 300 -25.68 -41.09 -8.73
N ILE A 301 -26.96 -40.84 -8.37
CA ILE A 301 -27.44 -39.50 -7.97
C ILE A 301 -26.75 -39.01 -6.69
N ASP A 302 -26.69 -39.86 -5.66
CA ASP A 302 -26.07 -39.55 -4.37
C ASP A 302 -24.55 -39.27 -4.53
N ASP A 303 -23.86 -40.10 -5.32
CA ASP A 303 -22.42 -39.98 -5.60
C ASP A 303 -22.12 -38.69 -6.38
N PHE A 304 -22.95 -38.32 -7.37
CA PHE A 304 -22.84 -37.06 -8.11
C PHE A 304 -22.99 -35.84 -7.20
N PHE A 305 -24.03 -35.83 -6.36
CA PHE A 305 -24.27 -34.73 -5.43
C PHE A 305 -23.09 -34.55 -4.45
N ALA A 306 -22.62 -35.65 -3.86
CA ALA A 306 -21.48 -35.63 -2.94
C ALA A 306 -20.19 -35.10 -3.61
N GLN A 307 -19.96 -35.45 -4.88
CA GLN A 307 -18.81 -34.96 -5.65
C GLN A 307 -18.88 -33.45 -5.89
N GLU A 308 -20.03 -32.93 -6.32
CA GLU A 308 -20.20 -31.49 -6.57
C GLU A 308 -20.23 -30.67 -5.27
N GLU A 309 -20.76 -31.22 -4.18
CA GLU A 309 -20.69 -30.60 -2.85
C GLU A 309 -19.23 -30.47 -2.38
N ALA A 310 -18.43 -31.53 -2.54
CA ALA A 310 -17.00 -31.51 -2.24
C ALA A 310 -16.27 -30.45 -3.08
N ARG A 311 -16.58 -30.35 -4.38
CA ARG A 311 -16.03 -29.31 -5.26
C ARG A 311 -16.42 -27.90 -4.82
N GLY A 312 -17.68 -27.70 -4.44
CA GLY A 312 -18.14 -26.44 -3.85
C GLY A 312 -17.38 -26.08 -2.57
N ALA A 313 -17.07 -27.06 -1.73
CA ALA A 313 -16.27 -26.85 -0.52
C ALA A 313 -14.81 -26.46 -0.83
N GLU A 314 -14.18 -27.10 -1.82
CA GLU A 314 -12.83 -26.73 -2.30
C GLU A 314 -12.79 -25.27 -2.78
N LEU A 315 -13.78 -24.83 -3.58
CA LEU A 315 -13.87 -23.45 -4.06
C LEU A 315 -14.03 -22.42 -2.93
N ARG A 316 -14.83 -22.75 -1.90
CA ARG A 316 -14.97 -21.89 -0.71
C ARG A 316 -13.66 -21.78 0.06
N GLU A 317 -12.90 -22.88 0.17
CA GLU A 317 -11.60 -22.85 0.86
C GLU A 317 -10.58 -22.00 0.09
N MET A 318 -10.54 -22.11 -1.24
CA MET A 318 -9.68 -21.26 -2.08
C MET A 318 -10.06 -19.78 -1.99
N SER A 319 -11.37 -19.47 -2.00
CA SER A 319 -11.89 -18.13 -1.75
C SER A 319 -11.45 -17.59 -0.38
N ARG A 320 -11.54 -18.41 0.68
CA ARG A 320 -11.10 -18.05 2.04
C ARG A 320 -9.60 -17.76 2.10
N ILE A 321 -8.76 -18.58 1.47
CA ILE A 321 -7.31 -18.38 1.40
C ILE A 321 -6.99 -17.05 0.68
N ALA A 322 -7.63 -16.81 -0.47
CA ALA A 322 -7.46 -15.59 -1.24
C ALA A 322 -7.88 -14.35 -0.45
N LEU A 323 -8.97 -14.41 0.31
CA LEU A 323 -9.45 -13.32 1.15
C LEU A 323 -8.46 -12.97 2.27
N VAL A 324 -7.91 -13.98 2.95
CA VAL A 324 -6.89 -13.77 3.99
C VAL A 324 -5.64 -13.12 3.39
N GLU A 325 -5.22 -13.57 2.20
CA GLU A 325 -4.09 -13.01 1.47
C GLU A 325 -4.37 -11.55 1.05
N ALA A 326 -5.58 -11.25 0.54
CA ALA A 326 -6.01 -9.89 0.19
C ALA A 326 -5.98 -8.94 1.39
N ASN A 327 -6.56 -9.36 2.51
CA ASN A 327 -6.57 -8.59 3.76
C ASN A 327 -5.14 -8.31 4.26
N SER A 328 -4.21 -9.25 4.08
CA SER A 328 -2.82 -9.06 4.44
C SER A 328 -2.15 -7.94 3.62
N TYR A 329 -2.43 -7.87 2.31
CA TYR A 329 -1.94 -6.79 1.45
C TYR A 329 -2.58 -5.45 1.79
N GLN A 330 -3.89 -5.40 2.05
CA GLN A 330 -4.57 -4.16 2.48
C GLN A 330 -3.99 -3.59 3.76
N GLU A 331 -3.67 -4.44 4.73
CA GLU A 331 -3.07 -4.00 5.98
C GLU A 331 -1.65 -3.43 5.76
N VAL A 332 -0.85 -4.06 4.88
CA VAL A 332 0.47 -3.53 4.50
C VAL A 332 0.33 -2.16 3.82
N VAL A 333 -0.60 -2.02 2.87
CA VAL A 333 -0.90 -0.75 2.19
C VAL A 333 -1.28 0.33 3.20
N ARG A 334 -2.20 0.00 4.13
CA ARG A 334 -2.66 0.92 5.17
C ARG A 334 -1.49 1.42 6.01
N LEU A 335 -0.64 0.50 6.49
CA LEU A 335 0.54 0.82 7.29
C LEU A 335 1.54 1.68 6.52
N ARG A 336 1.87 1.32 5.27
CA ARG A 336 2.81 2.10 4.44
C ARG A 336 2.31 3.50 4.16
N LYS A 337 1.03 3.68 3.83
CA LYS A 337 0.43 5.01 3.65
C LYS A 337 0.48 5.83 4.93
N GLN A 338 0.14 5.24 6.07
CA GLN A 338 0.21 5.90 7.36
C GLN A 338 1.64 6.36 7.68
N LEU A 339 2.63 5.49 7.53
CA LEU A 339 4.04 5.81 7.77
C LEU A 339 4.55 6.89 6.80
N MET A 340 4.14 6.82 5.53
CA MET A 340 4.50 7.81 4.51
C MET A 340 4.02 9.22 4.85
N GLN A 341 2.86 9.38 5.50
CA GLN A 341 2.37 10.69 5.93
C GLN A 341 3.34 11.38 6.89
N PHE A 342 3.98 10.64 7.80
CA PHE A 342 5.00 11.19 8.69
C PHE A 342 6.23 11.69 7.92
N VAL A 343 6.68 10.93 6.91
CA VAL A 343 7.79 11.33 6.04
C VAL A 343 7.47 12.63 5.31
N LEU A 344 6.29 12.71 4.71
CA LEU A 344 5.86 13.88 3.95
C LEU A 344 5.80 15.15 4.81
N LYS A 345 5.23 15.03 6.02
CA LYS A 345 5.12 16.15 6.96
C LYS A 345 6.51 16.62 7.44
N ALA A 346 7.42 15.70 7.77
CA ALA A 346 8.79 16.04 8.15
C ALA A 346 9.55 16.74 7.00
N ARG A 347 9.33 16.29 5.76
CA ARG A 347 9.92 16.92 4.55
C ARG A 347 9.36 18.32 4.31
N GLU A 348 8.06 18.50 4.48
CA GLU A 348 7.40 19.81 4.36
C GLU A 348 7.92 20.80 5.40
N ASP A 349 8.03 20.39 6.66
CA ASP A 349 8.57 21.22 7.74
C ASP A 349 10.03 21.62 7.46
N LYS A 350 10.89 20.69 7.03
CA LYS A 350 12.28 20.96 6.63
C LYS A 350 12.34 21.97 5.47
N LEU A 351 11.52 21.78 4.44
CA LEU A 351 11.47 22.67 3.28
C LEU A 351 11.00 24.08 3.65
N ARG A 352 9.96 24.18 4.50
CA ARG A 352 9.46 25.45 5.02
C ARG A 352 10.57 26.20 5.76
N LEU A 353 11.26 25.54 6.69
CA LEU A 353 12.35 26.14 7.47
C LEU A 353 13.53 26.58 6.59
N THR A 354 13.90 25.77 5.60
CA THR A 354 14.98 26.12 4.66
C THR A 354 14.63 27.37 3.84
N LYS A 355 13.38 27.49 3.36
CA LYS A 355 12.92 28.68 2.64
C LYS A 355 12.89 29.92 3.53
N THR A 356 12.41 29.80 4.78
CA THR A 356 12.39 30.92 5.72
C THR A 356 13.79 31.37 6.11
N GLU A 357 14.72 30.44 6.34
CA GLU A 357 16.11 30.74 6.65
C GLU A 357 16.80 31.48 5.50
N LYS A 358 16.62 31.01 4.26
CA LYS A 358 17.17 31.69 3.07
C LYS A 358 16.67 33.13 2.97
N LYS A 359 15.36 33.35 3.13
CA LYS A 359 14.76 34.69 3.09
C LYS A 359 15.30 35.59 4.21
N LEU A 360 15.38 35.09 5.43
CA LEU A 360 15.93 35.84 6.56
C LEU A 360 17.41 36.20 6.35
N SER A 361 18.19 35.29 5.77
CA SER A 361 19.59 35.54 5.42
C SER A 361 19.74 36.64 4.37
N GLU A 362 18.89 36.62 3.33
CA GLU A 362 18.84 37.67 2.30
C GLU A 362 18.44 39.03 2.91
N ASP A 363 17.42 39.06 3.78
CA ASP A 363 16.98 40.27 4.48
C ASP A 363 18.11 40.88 5.34
N VAL A 364 18.82 40.04 6.11
CA VAL A 364 19.96 40.48 6.94
C VAL A 364 21.08 41.04 6.08
N GLN A 365 21.40 40.41 4.95
CA GLN A 365 22.44 40.88 4.03
C GLN A 365 22.09 42.25 3.43
N MET A 366 20.84 42.44 2.99
CA MET A 366 20.35 43.72 2.47
C MET A 366 20.43 44.84 3.51
N LEU A 367 20.06 44.55 4.76
CA LEU A 367 20.16 45.51 5.86
C LEU A 367 21.63 45.85 6.19
N LYS A 368 22.53 44.87 6.19
CA LYS A 368 23.98 45.12 6.38
C LYS A 368 24.55 46.04 5.29
N GLN A 369 24.13 45.85 4.03
CA GLN A 369 24.52 46.74 2.94
C GLN A 369 23.96 48.17 3.12
N ALA A 370 22.73 48.29 3.61
CA ALA A 370 22.14 49.60 3.94
C ALA A 370 22.93 50.31 5.04
N ILE A 371 23.37 49.60 6.09
CA ILE A 371 24.25 50.15 7.13
C ILE A 371 25.58 50.62 6.54
N SER A 372 26.24 49.81 5.71
CA SER A 372 27.51 50.20 5.08
C SER A 372 27.36 51.49 4.26
N THR A 373 26.26 51.61 3.52
CA THR A 373 25.93 52.82 2.74
C THR A 373 25.67 54.02 3.65
N ALA A 374 24.91 53.84 4.72
CA ALA A 374 24.62 54.92 5.69
C ALA A 374 25.89 55.39 6.42
N ARG A 375 26.78 54.47 6.81
CA ARG A 375 28.08 54.80 7.43
C ARG A 375 28.98 55.60 6.50
N ALA A 376 29.05 55.22 5.23
CA ALA A 376 29.78 55.99 4.22
C ALA A 376 29.22 57.42 4.08
N SER A 377 27.90 57.56 4.05
CA SER A 377 27.25 58.88 4.01
C SER A 377 27.55 59.74 5.25
N VAL A 378 27.51 59.16 6.46
CA VAL A 378 27.90 59.88 7.70
C VAL A 378 29.36 60.33 7.64
N GLN A 379 30.26 59.50 7.11
CA GLN A 379 31.67 59.84 6.95
C GLN A 379 31.86 61.00 5.96
N GLU A 380 31.16 60.99 4.82
CA GLU A 380 31.19 62.07 3.84
C GLU A 380 30.65 63.39 4.41
N LEU A 381 29.49 63.35 5.09
CA LEU A 381 28.90 64.52 5.75
C LEU A 381 29.86 65.11 6.80
N SER A 382 30.51 64.24 7.58
CA SER A 382 31.50 64.65 8.59
C SER A 382 32.73 65.30 7.97
N SER A 383 33.25 64.74 6.86
CA SER A 383 34.38 65.32 6.13
C SER A 383 34.03 66.71 5.55
N THR A 384 32.81 66.86 5.03
CA THR A 384 32.31 68.12 4.49
C THR A 384 32.13 69.16 5.59
N LYS A 385 31.57 68.76 6.74
CA LYS A 385 31.45 69.61 7.93
C LYS A 385 32.81 70.11 8.42
N ALA A 386 33.83 69.25 8.45
CA ALA A 386 35.20 69.61 8.85
C ALA A 386 35.82 70.64 7.88
N ARG A 387 35.62 70.46 6.57
CA ARG A 387 36.04 71.43 5.55
C ARG A 387 35.40 72.80 5.75
N ILE A 388 34.09 72.85 5.96
CA ILE A 388 33.38 74.14 6.18
C ILE A 388 33.81 74.80 7.50
N HIS A 389 34.06 74.01 8.56
CA HIS A 389 34.63 74.56 9.79
C HIS A 389 36.00 75.22 9.58
N GLN A 390 36.86 74.63 8.74
CA GLN A 390 38.14 75.23 8.37
C GLN A 390 37.96 76.55 7.61
N GLU A 391 36.96 76.64 6.73
CA GLU A 391 36.59 77.89 6.04
C GLU A 391 36.09 78.96 7.03
N ILE A 392 35.21 78.60 7.98
CA ILE A 392 34.73 79.49 9.04
C ILE A 392 35.90 80.03 9.87
N GLU A 393 36.82 79.16 10.28
CA GLU A 393 38.00 79.57 11.05
C GLU A 393 38.89 80.53 10.25
N SER A 394 39.09 80.26 8.95
CA SER A 394 39.80 81.18 8.05
C SER A 394 39.11 82.55 7.93
N TYR A 395 37.77 82.58 7.80
CA TYR A 395 37.01 83.82 7.77
C TYR A 395 37.12 84.58 9.09
N ASN A 396 37.06 83.88 10.23
CA ASN A 396 37.22 84.45 11.56
C ASN A 396 38.60 85.10 11.74
N GLN A 397 39.67 84.40 11.34
CA GLN A 397 41.04 84.94 11.41
C GLN A 397 41.19 86.21 10.58
N ARG A 398 40.58 86.25 9.39
CA ARG A 398 40.59 87.44 8.53
C ARG A 398 39.75 88.59 9.11
N LEU A 399 38.58 88.30 9.68
CA LEU A 399 37.75 89.28 10.38
C LEU A 399 38.50 89.88 11.58
N LEU A 400 39.16 89.05 12.40
CA LEU A 400 39.99 89.50 13.53
C LEU A 400 41.14 90.42 13.10
N PHE A 401 41.73 90.17 11.94
CA PHE A 401 42.73 91.07 11.34
C PHE A 401 42.10 92.41 10.96
N ILE A 402 40.97 92.39 10.26
CA ILE A 402 40.27 93.61 9.82
C ILE A 402 39.79 94.44 11.01
N ASP A 403 39.25 93.80 12.05
CA ASP A 403 38.77 94.45 13.28
C ASP A 403 39.88 95.16 14.06
N LYS A 404 41.13 94.70 13.94
CA LYS A 404 42.31 95.39 14.49
C LYS A 404 42.79 96.52 13.57
N ARG A 405 42.85 96.27 12.25
CA ARG A 405 43.46 97.19 11.28
C ARG A 405 42.60 98.41 10.97
N VAL A 406 41.27 98.27 10.94
CA VAL A 406 40.37 99.39 10.62
C VAL A 406 40.48 100.52 11.66
N PRO A 407 40.42 100.27 12.98
CA PRO A 407 40.65 101.31 13.98
C PRO A 407 42.04 101.97 13.90
N GLU A 408 43.08 101.20 13.57
CA GLU A 408 44.44 101.74 13.36
C GLU A 408 44.46 102.70 12.16
N LEU A 409 43.89 102.30 11.02
CA LEU A 409 43.79 103.15 9.84
C LEU A 409 42.95 104.41 10.12
N GLU A 410 41.90 104.32 10.93
CA GLU A 410 41.15 105.50 11.35
C GLU A 410 41.98 106.46 12.22
N ALA A 411 42.82 105.93 13.10
CA ALA A 411 43.76 106.74 13.89
C ALA A 411 44.85 107.37 13.00
N GLU A 412 45.47 106.60 12.10
CA GLU A 412 46.45 107.08 11.11
C GLU A 412 45.85 108.18 10.20
N LYS A 413 44.61 107.98 9.74
CA LYS A 413 43.84 108.97 8.98
C LYS A 413 43.66 110.28 9.76
N LYS A 414 43.29 110.22 11.05
CA LYS A 414 43.14 111.40 11.91
C LYS A 414 44.47 112.15 12.07
N VAL A 415 45.57 111.42 12.24
CA VAL A 415 46.93 112.00 12.32
C VAL A 415 47.32 112.69 10.99
N ALA A 416 47.14 112.02 9.85
CA ALA A 416 47.44 112.58 8.53
C ALA A 416 46.59 113.82 8.20
N ALA A 417 45.31 113.82 8.57
CA ALA A 417 44.42 114.97 8.42
C ALA A 417 44.84 116.15 9.31
N THR A 418 45.26 115.87 10.56
CA THR A 418 45.77 116.89 11.49
C THR A 418 47.09 117.50 11.01
N ALA A 419 47.94 116.71 10.35
CA ALA A 419 49.15 117.16 9.66
C ALA A 419 48.88 117.87 8.32
N ARG A 420 47.61 118.10 7.94
CA ARG A 420 47.16 118.71 6.66
C ARG A 420 47.60 117.95 5.41
N ASN A 421 47.96 116.67 5.54
CA ASN A 421 48.27 115.80 4.41
C ASN A 421 47.00 115.09 3.90
N PHE A 422 46.16 115.84 3.19
CA PHE A 422 44.83 115.38 2.76
C PHE A 422 44.87 114.25 1.73
N ARG A 423 45.94 114.14 0.90
CA ARG A 423 46.09 112.99 -0.02
C ARG A 423 46.26 111.69 0.74
N GLU A 424 47.13 111.70 1.74
CA GLU A 424 47.39 110.50 2.55
C GLU A 424 46.17 110.15 3.40
N ALA A 425 45.49 111.13 3.98
CA ALA A 425 44.22 110.90 4.69
C ALA A 425 43.12 110.32 3.78
N ALA A 426 43.04 110.74 2.51
CA ALA A 426 42.09 110.18 1.55
C ALA A 426 42.45 108.76 1.11
N ARG A 427 43.75 108.47 0.91
CA ARG A 427 44.25 107.11 0.62
C ARG A 427 43.91 106.15 1.76
N ILE A 428 44.26 106.51 3.00
CA ILE A 428 43.97 105.72 4.20
C ILE A 428 42.46 105.52 4.38
N ALA A 429 41.64 106.55 4.11
CA ALA A 429 40.19 106.43 4.15
C ALA A 429 39.63 105.45 3.09
N SER A 430 40.22 105.42 1.89
CA SER A 430 39.84 104.46 0.85
C SER A 430 40.22 103.02 1.24
N GLU A 431 41.39 102.82 1.85
CA GLU A 431 41.85 101.53 2.36
C GLU A 431 40.93 101.01 3.47
N ALA A 432 40.57 101.87 4.44
CA ALA A 432 39.61 101.52 5.49
C ALA A 432 38.22 101.18 4.93
N LYS A 433 37.76 101.89 3.87
CA LYS A 433 36.48 101.60 3.22
C LYS A 433 36.51 100.25 2.50
N VAL A 434 37.60 99.92 1.81
CA VAL A 434 37.77 98.61 1.14
C VAL A 434 37.74 97.48 2.17
N LEU A 435 38.47 97.61 3.27
CA LEU A 435 38.42 96.63 4.37
C LEU A 435 37.03 96.54 5.02
N GLY A 436 36.29 97.64 5.09
CA GLY A 436 34.89 97.64 5.57
C GLY A 436 33.96 96.84 4.67
N VAL A 437 34.08 96.97 3.33
CA VAL A 437 33.32 96.15 2.38
C VAL A 437 33.72 94.67 2.47
N GLU A 438 35.03 94.40 2.57
CA GLU A 438 35.55 93.03 2.76
C GLU A 438 34.99 92.40 4.04
N LYS A 439 34.88 93.17 5.13
CA LYS A 439 34.28 92.72 6.39
C LYS A 439 32.82 92.29 6.20
N GLU A 440 31.99 93.14 5.60
CA GLU A 440 30.57 92.82 5.35
C GLU A 440 30.43 91.56 4.46
N GLU A 441 31.27 91.43 3.43
CA GLU A 441 31.28 90.26 2.55
C GLU A 441 31.70 88.98 3.30
N LEU A 442 32.78 89.05 4.08
CA LEU A 442 33.25 87.91 4.90
C LEU A 442 32.24 87.51 5.96
N GLN A 443 31.57 88.48 6.58
CA GLN A 443 30.53 88.22 7.58
C GLN A 443 29.33 87.51 6.95
N THR A 444 28.91 87.94 5.77
CA THR A 444 27.83 87.27 5.00
C THR A 444 28.23 85.83 4.62
N LYS A 445 29.47 85.62 4.17
CA LYS A 445 30.00 84.27 3.85
C LYS A 445 30.07 83.38 5.09
N MET A 446 30.50 83.93 6.23
CA MET A 446 30.56 83.21 7.50
C MET A 446 29.17 82.81 7.98
N GLU A 447 28.18 83.70 7.94
CA GLU A 447 26.79 83.39 8.31
C GLU A 447 26.20 82.29 7.41
N SER A 448 26.46 82.35 6.10
CA SER A 448 26.08 81.29 5.15
C SER A 448 26.72 79.95 5.50
N ALA A 449 28.03 79.92 5.77
CA ALA A 449 28.76 78.71 6.14
C ALA A 449 28.26 78.11 7.46
N ILE A 450 27.93 78.94 8.45
CA ILE A 450 27.32 78.50 9.73
C ILE A 450 25.95 77.86 9.48
N SER A 451 25.12 78.45 8.61
CA SER A 451 23.83 77.86 8.25
C SER A 451 23.98 76.52 7.53
N GLU A 452 25.01 76.36 6.68
CA GLU A 452 25.30 75.10 6.00
C GLU A 452 25.79 74.02 6.98
N VAL A 453 26.65 74.38 7.94
CA VAL A 453 27.06 73.48 9.03
C VAL A 453 25.84 72.96 9.79
N LYS A 454 24.90 73.84 10.15
CA LYS A 454 23.69 73.44 10.86
C LYS A 454 22.83 72.45 10.04
N LYS A 455 22.69 72.70 8.74
CA LYS A 455 21.99 71.79 7.81
C LYS A 455 22.66 70.40 7.76
N LEU A 456 24.00 70.36 7.68
CA LEU A 456 24.75 69.11 7.71
C LEU A 456 24.63 68.38 9.06
N GLU A 457 24.57 69.10 10.18
CA GLU A 457 24.33 68.51 11.50
C GLU A 457 22.94 67.87 11.60
N ASP A 458 21.91 68.54 11.11
CA ASP A 458 20.54 68.00 11.06
C ASP A 458 20.47 66.75 10.15
N GLU A 459 21.12 66.79 8.99
CA GLU A 459 21.23 65.63 8.07
C GLU A 459 22.00 64.46 8.70
N THR A 460 23.13 64.74 9.38
CA THR A 460 23.91 63.73 10.11
C THR A 460 23.10 63.11 11.25
N GLY A 461 22.37 63.93 12.01
CA GLY A 461 21.47 63.43 13.06
C GLY A 461 20.38 62.52 12.50
N SER A 462 19.74 62.92 11.40
CA SER A 462 18.69 62.13 10.75
C SER A 462 19.18 60.78 10.19
N THR A 463 20.41 60.74 9.66
CA THR A 463 21.03 59.51 9.13
C THR A 463 21.47 58.58 10.26
N LEU A 464 21.96 59.12 11.37
CA LEU A 464 22.37 58.35 12.55
C LEU A 464 21.16 57.67 13.22
N VAL A 465 20.01 58.36 13.32
CA VAL A 465 18.76 57.75 13.81
C VAL A 465 18.33 56.56 12.93
N LYS A 466 18.36 56.72 11.60
CA LYS A 466 18.05 55.62 10.67
C LYS A 466 19.03 54.46 10.81
N LEU A 467 20.32 54.75 10.97
CA LEU A 467 21.35 53.74 11.17
C LEU A 467 21.07 52.92 12.43
N GLN A 468 20.76 53.58 13.55
CA GLN A 468 20.41 52.90 14.79
C GLN A 468 19.13 52.04 14.65
N GLU A 469 18.12 52.54 13.93
CA GLU A 469 16.91 51.77 13.62
C GLU A 469 17.21 50.51 12.79
N THR A 470 18.05 50.64 11.75
CA THR A 470 18.48 49.49 10.94
C THR A 470 19.32 48.49 11.73
N GLU A 471 20.17 48.93 12.66
CA GLU A 471 20.92 48.04 13.55
C GLU A 471 20.00 47.23 14.47
N MET A 472 18.95 47.86 15.02
CA MET A 472 17.93 47.14 15.80
C MET A 472 17.16 46.12 14.96
N GLN A 473 16.83 46.46 13.70
CA GLN A 473 16.18 45.53 12.78
C GLN A 473 17.07 44.33 12.44
N ILE A 474 18.37 44.54 12.21
CA ILE A 474 19.33 43.46 11.99
C ILE A 474 19.38 42.54 13.20
N ALA A 475 19.55 43.08 14.41
CA ALA A 475 19.62 42.27 15.62
C ALA A 475 18.35 41.41 15.82
N SER A 476 17.17 41.97 15.53
CA SER A 476 15.92 41.23 15.56
C SER A 476 15.86 40.12 14.49
N LYS A 477 16.29 40.40 13.27
CA LYS A 477 16.25 39.45 12.14
C LYS A 477 17.30 38.35 12.27
N GLU A 478 18.49 38.65 12.77
CA GLU A 478 19.54 37.67 13.08
C GLU A 478 19.05 36.71 14.17
N LYS A 479 18.34 37.20 15.19
CA LYS A 479 17.71 36.33 16.20
C LYS A 479 16.67 35.38 15.60
N GLU A 480 15.81 35.87 14.70
CA GLU A 480 14.84 35.03 13.97
C GLU A 480 15.55 33.99 13.07
N LEU A 481 16.63 34.39 12.41
CA LEU A 481 17.45 33.55 11.56
C LEU A 481 18.12 32.42 12.36
N GLU A 482 18.75 32.75 13.49
CA GLU A 482 19.37 31.78 14.39
C GLU A 482 18.35 30.77 14.91
N LYS A 483 17.17 31.24 15.34
CA LYS A 483 16.06 30.36 15.78
C LYS A 483 15.64 29.41 14.67
N THR A 484 15.39 29.93 13.46
CA THR A 484 14.95 29.13 12.31
C THR A 484 16.01 28.10 11.91
N ARG A 485 17.29 28.49 11.90
CA ARG A 485 18.41 27.60 11.61
C ARG A 485 18.52 26.50 12.67
N TYR A 486 18.40 26.84 13.95
CA TYR A 486 18.44 25.87 15.04
C TYR A 486 17.32 24.82 14.90
N GLN A 487 16.08 25.25 14.62
CA GLN A 487 14.96 24.35 14.34
C GLN A 487 15.25 23.42 13.15
N ARG A 488 15.80 23.96 12.05
CA ARG A 488 16.16 23.16 10.87
C ARG A 488 17.23 22.12 11.21
N LEU A 489 18.28 22.52 11.94
CA LEU A 489 19.37 21.63 12.33
C LEU A 489 18.87 20.47 13.21
N ILE A 490 17.94 20.72 14.14
CA ILE A 490 17.29 19.65 14.91
C ILE A 490 16.60 18.64 14.00
N LEU A 491 15.80 19.10 13.03
CA LEU A 491 15.11 18.18 12.10
C LEU A 491 16.12 17.39 11.24
N VAL A 492 17.22 18.02 10.82
CA VAL A 492 18.28 17.33 10.06
C VAL A 492 18.97 16.27 10.92
N ALA A 493 19.30 16.57 12.18
CA ALA A 493 19.90 15.62 13.11
C ALA A 493 18.97 14.45 13.42
N ARG A 494 17.68 14.72 13.63
CA ARG A 494 16.64 13.69 13.84
C ARG A 494 16.51 12.79 12.61
N ALA A 495 16.43 13.38 11.41
CA ALA A 495 16.38 12.62 10.15
C ALA A 495 17.61 11.73 9.96
N ALA A 496 18.83 12.25 10.21
CA ALA A 496 20.06 11.46 10.15
C ALA A 496 20.08 10.33 11.19
N SER A 497 19.57 10.57 12.40
CA SER A 497 19.45 9.55 13.44
C SER A 497 18.46 8.44 13.06
N THR A 498 17.34 8.79 12.42
CA THR A 498 16.37 7.81 11.91
C THR A 498 16.95 7.00 10.75
N ASP A 499 17.64 7.64 9.81
CA ASP A 499 18.31 6.94 8.72
C ASP A 499 19.46 6.06 9.24
N ARG A 500 20.13 6.43 10.34
CA ARG A 500 21.09 5.57 11.03
C ARG A 500 20.43 4.31 11.58
N SER A 501 19.30 4.45 12.29
CA SER A 501 18.54 3.29 12.79
C SER A 501 18.10 2.39 11.64
N ALA A 502 17.69 2.99 10.51
CA ALA A 502 17.37 2.25 9.30
C ALA A 502 18.57 1.49 8.73
N ALA A 503 19.73 2.13 8.65
CA ALA A 503 20.97 1.51 8.19
C ALA A 503 21.37 0.31 9.07
N LEU A 504 21.23 0.41 10.39
CA LEU A 504 21.47 -0.69 11.33
C LEU A 504 20.51 -1.86 11.11
N GLU A 505 19.20 -1.59 10.95
CA GLU A 505 18.19 -2.61 10.67
C GLU A 505 18.43 -3.36 9.34
N VAL A 506 18.96 -2.67 8.32
CA VAL A 506 19.33 -3.31 7.04
C VAL A 506 20.76 -3.89 7.01
N GLY A 507 21.48 -3.83 8.13
CA GLY A 507 22.83 -4.39 8.28
C GLY A 507 23.96 -3.57 7.65
N ASP A 508 23.74 -2.29 7.33
CA ASP A 508 24.73 -1.38 6.75
C ASP A 508 25.42 -0.55 7.84
N VAL A 509 26.34 -1.19 8.57
CA VAL A 509 27.03 -0.59 9.73
C VAL A 509 27.89 0.60 9.32
N GLU A 510 28.55 0.53 8.15
CA GLU A 510 29.38 1.63 7.65
C GLU A 510 28.54 2.89 7.43
N GLU A 511 27.38 2.77 6.79
CA GLU A 511 26.48 3.91 6.59
C GLU A 511 25.90 4.42 7.93
N ALA A 512 25.60 3.53 8.87
CA ALA A 512 25.11 3.90 10.20
C ALA A 512 26.13 4.72 11.00
N ASP A 513 27.43 4.42 10.89
CA ASP A 513 28.49 5.17 11.56
C ASP A 513 28.72 6.54 10.90
N ILE A 514 28.63 6.62 9.58
CA ILE A 514 28.69 7.91 8.87
C ILE A 514 27.51 8.81 9.27
N LEU A 515 26.29 8.26 9.31
CA LEU A 515 25.09 9.01 9.71
C LEU A 515 25.14 9.46 11.18
N LEU A 516 25.81 8.72 12.06
CA LEU A 516 26.07 9.17 13.42
C LEU A 516 26.97 10.40 13.44
N ALA A 517 28.09 10.35 12.71
CA ALA A 517 29.01 11.47 12.63
C ALA A 517 28.32 12.72 12.03
N GLU A 518 27.47 12.53 11.01
CA GLU A 518 26.66 13.61 10.44
C GLU A 518 25.67 14.19 11.47
N ALA A 519 24.93 13.34 12.19
CA ALA A 519 24.00 13.77 13.23
C ALA A 519 24.72 14.52 14.36
N GLU A 520 25.86 14.01 14.83
CA GLU A 520 26.68 14.64 15.87
C GLU A 520 27.24 15.99 15.43
N ALA A 521 27.73 16.10 14.18
CA ALA A 521 28.21 17.35 13.62
C ALA A 521 27.10 18.41 13.54
N VAL A 522 25.90 18.03 13.09
CA VAL A 522 24.73 18.91 13.03
C VAL A 522 24.27 19.33 14.43
N VAL A 523 24.30 18.42 15.41
CA VAL A 523 23.99 18.74 16.82
C VAL A 523 25.04 19.69 17.41
N ALA A 524 26.33 19.51 17.08
CA ALA A 524 27.39 20.42 17.51
C ALA A 524 27.19 21.83 16.92
N GLU A 525 26.84 21.92 15.63
CA GLU A 525 26.47 23.19 14.99
C GLU A 525 25.26 23.84 15.67
N ALA A 526 24.22 23.06 15.99
CA ALA A 526 23.04 23.56 16.68
C ALA A 526 23.38 24.10 18.09
N LYS A 527 24.28 23.44 18.83
CA LYS A 527 24.74 23.90 20.15
C LYS A 527 25.50 25.22 20.08
N ASN A 528 26.25 25.47 18.99
CA ASN A 528 26.97 26.73 18.80
C ASN A 528 26.03 27.95 18.69
N LEU A 529 24.75 27.73 18.35
CA LEU A 529 23.73 28.79 18.29
C LEU A 529 23.17 29.19 19.67
N GLN A 530 23.71 28.65 20.77
CA GLN A 530 23.31 28.95 22.16
C GLN A 530 21.81 28.69 22.42
N PRO A 531 21.37 27.42 22.49
CA PRO A 531 19.97 27.04 22.56
C PRO A 531 19.20 27.56 23.77
N ASP A 532 19.89 27.89 24.87
CA ASP A 532 19.30 28.46 26.10
C ASP A 532 18.60 29.82 25.87
N LYS A 533 18.82 30.44 24.70
CA LYS A 533 18.13 31.67 24.27
C LYS A 533 16.70 31.44 23.78
N PHE A 534 16.31 30.21 23.48
CA PHE A 534 15.01 29.86 22.90
C PHE A 534 14.08 29.25 23.96
N LYS A 535 12.79 29.52 23.87
CA LYS A 535 11.77 28.98 24.80
C LYS A 535 11.25 27.63 24.30
N GLU A 536 10.73 26.77 25.17
CA GLU A 536 10.10 25.50 24.75
C GLU A 536 8.93 25.72 23.76
N GLU A 537 8.17 26.80 23.93
CA GLU A 537 7.10 27.22 23.00
C GLU A 537 7.61 27.47 21.57
N ASP A 538 8.92 27.71 21.40
CA ASP A 538 9.53 27.90 20.10
C ASP A 538 9.66 26.58 19.31
N PHE A 539 9.47 25.43 19.96
CA PHE A 539 9.70 24.10 19.39
C PHE A 539 8.46 23.20 19.33
N SER A 540 7.36 23.60 19.97
CA SER A 540 6.12 22.83 20.08
C SER A 540 5.42 22.50 18.75
N ASN A 541 5.81 23.18 17.65
CA ASN A 541 5.29 22.92 16.30
C ASN A 541 6.20 22.01 15.46
N LEU A 542 7.35 21.56 15.98
CA LEU A 542 8.26 20.69 15.23
C LEU A 542 7.80 19.24 15.28
N GLN A 543 7.93 18.55 14.16
CA GLN A 543 7.70 17.12 14.14
C GLN A 543 8.75 16.37 14.99
N GLU A 544 8.26 15.57 15.91
CA GLU A 544 9.05 14.72 16.83
C GLU A 544 9.42 13.39 16.14
N ASN A 545 8.46 12.82 15.40
CA ASN A 545 8.55 11.49 14.83
C ASN A 545 9.08 11.50 13.40
N PHE A 546 10.20 10.81 13.18
CA PHE A 546 10.83 10.64 11.87
C PHE A 546 10.88 9.17 11.47
N ILE A 547 10.62 8.89 10.20
CA ILE A 547 10.58 7.54 9.64
C ILE A 547 11.41 7.51 8.36
N SER A 548 12.22 6.46 8.19
CA SER A 548 13.01 6.29 6.97
C SER A 548 12.17 5.68 5.86
N MET A 549 12.20 6.28 4.66
CA MET A 549 11.59 5.72 3.46
C MET A 549 12.16 4.34 3.11
N GLU A 550 13.45 4.13 3.39
CA GLU A 550 14.11 2.85 3.17
C GLU A 550 13.47 1.72 4.00
N LEU A 551 13.16 1.99 5.27
CA LEU A 551 12.46 1.03 6.14
C LEU A 551 11.04 0.77 5.68
N ILE A 552 10.28 1.82 5.37
CA ILE A 552 8.91 1.67 4.85
C ILE A 552 8.93 0.74 3.64
N SER A 553 9.89 0.89 2.73
CA SER A 553 10.00 0.09 1.52
C SER A 553 10.28 -1.41 1.77
N LYS A 554 11.17 -1.71 2.73
CA LYS A 554 11.75 -3.06 2.93
C LYS A 554 11.03 -3.91 3.96
N LEU A 555 10.38 -3.30 4.95
CA LEU A 555 9.77 -4.04 6.06
C LEU A 555 8.50 -4.78 5.62
N GLY A 556 8.32 -5.97 6.20
CA GLY A 556 7.10 -6.78 6.04
C GLY A 556 5.99 -6.33 7.00
N SER A 557 4.78 -6.89 6.83
CA SER A 557 3.57 -6.51 7.59
C SER A 557 3.78 -6.38 9.11
N LYS A 558 4.37 -7.39 9.75
CA LYS A 558 4.60 -7.38 11.21
C LYS A 558 5.53 -6.25 11.65
N GLN A 559 6.64 -6.07 10.95
CA GLN A 559 7.63 -5.03 11.26
C GLN A 559 7.08 -3.63 10.97
N LEU A 560 6.27 -3.48 9.92
CA LEU A 560 5.57 -2.22 9.63
C LEU A 560 4.57 -1.87 10.76
N ALA A 561 3.88 -2.86 11.32
CA ALA A 561 2.96 -2.65 12.43
C ALA A 561 3.71 -2.24 13.72
N GLU A 562 4.86 -2.86 14.00
CA GLU A 562 5.75 -2.47 15.10
C GLU A 562 6.28 -1.05 14.94
N LEU A 563 6.75 -0.71 13.73
CA LEU A 563 7.21 0.64 13.39
C LEU A 563 6.10 1.67 13.55
N ALA A 564 4.89 1.40 13.04
CA ALA A 564 3.74 2.29 13.20
C ALA A 564 3.33 2.47 14.66
N SER A 565 3.39 1.39 15.45
CA SER A 565 3.08 1.43 16.89
C SER A 565 4.10 2.25 17.67
N SER A 566 5.40 2.15 17.34
CA SER A 566 6.45 2.94 17.99
C SER A 566 6.23 4.45 17.82
N VAL A 567 5.71 4.86 16.67
CA VAL A 567 5.40 6.26 16.36
C VAL A 567 4.14 6.75 17.09
N HIS A 568 3.10 5.92 17.19
CA HIS A 568 1.88 6.28 17.95
C HIS A 568 2.06 6.29 19.46
N ILE A 569 2.93 5.43 20.01
CA ILE A 569 3.26 5.46 21.44
C ILE A 569 3.90 6.80 21.80
N LEU A 570 4.76 7.34 20.92
CA LEU A 570 5.38 8.65 21.12
C LEU A 570 4.34 9.80 21.05
N GLU A 571 3.37 9.74 20.12
CA GLU A 571 2.28 10.73 20.07
C GLU A 571 1.35 10.73 21.31
N HIS A 572 1.18 9.57 21.96
CA HIS A 572 0.35 9.45 23.17
C HIS A 572 1.07 9.87 24.45
N VAL A 573 2.39 9.66 24.54
CA VAL A 573 3.21 10.14 25.68
C VAL A 573 3.24 11.67 25.71
N GLU A 574 3.29 12.34 24.55
CA GLU A 574 3.31 13.81 24.47
C GLU A 574 1.96 14.47 24.79
N LYS A 575 0.83 13.82 24.45
CA LYS A 575 -0.51 14.33 24.78
C LYS A 575 -0.94 14.06 26.23
N GLY A 576 -0.23 13.19 26.95
CA GLY A 576 -0.53 12.81 28.33
C GLY A 576 0.20 13.61 29.42
N GLY A 577 1.07 14.57 29.04
CA GLY A 577 1.92 15.32 29.97
C GLY A 577 1.29 16.51 30.69
N ASN A 578 0.01 16.82 30.46
CA ASN A 578 -0.74 17.85 31.18
C ASN A 578 -1.95 17.23 31.88
N ALA A 579 -1.72 16.62 33.04
CA ALA A 579 -2.76 16.32 34.03
C ALA A 579 -2.22 16.58 35.44
#